data_AF-A0A914YDM4-F1
#
_entry.id   AF-A0A914YDM4-F1
#
_cell.length_a   1.000
_cell.length_b   1.000
_cell.length_c   1.000
_cell.angle_alpha   90.00
_cell.angle_beta   90.00
_cell.angle_gamma   90.00
#
_symmetry.space_group_name_H-M   'P 1'
#
loop_
_entity.id
_entity.type
_entity.pdbx_description
1 polymer ?
#
loop_
_entity_poly.entity_id
_entity_poly.type
_entity_poly.pdbx_seq_one_letter_code
_entity_poly.pdbx_strand_id
1 'polypeptide(L)'
;MGGALNQAFGLVTSQRSYRRPVIVLAAAAYNEAGFKDVNATATSIKEDGIKIVVLNYAENDIVLTNALKGLASEGYYYISSQDDLISSVAYGLTQSK
;
A
#
# COMPACT_ATOMS: atom_id res chain seq x y z
N MET A 1 11.84 -1.27 -0.02
CA MET A 1 10.41 -1.05 -0.40
C MET A 1 10.20 0.09 -1.39
N GLY A 2 10.83 1.26 -1.24
CA GLY A 2 10.54 2.41 -2.12
C GLY A 2 10.71 2.17 -3.62
N GLY A 3 11.69 1.35 -4.02
CA GLY A 3 11.92 1.02 -5.43
C GLY A 3 10.80 0.20 -6.05
N ALA A 4 10.20 -0.70 -5.29
CA ALA A 4 9.06 -1.48 -5.74
C ALA A 4 7.80 -0.61 -5.88
N LEU A 5 7.60 0.36 -4.97
CA LEU A 5 6.47 1.29 -5.03
C LEU A 5 6.56 2.23 -6.24
N ASN A 6 7.74 2.81 -6.50
CA ASN A 6 7.97 3.64 -7.68
C ASN A 6 7.79 2.86 -9.00
N GLN A 7 8.29 1.62 -9.07
CA GLN A 7 8.09 0.76 -10.23
C GLN A 7 6.62 0.41 -10.44
N ALA A 8 5.91 0.06 -9.37
CA ALA A 8 4.47 -0.20 -9.43
C ALA A 8 3.71 1.03 -9.93
N PHE A 9 4.02 2.23 -9.43
CA PHE A 9 3.39 3.46 -9.90
C PHE A 9 3.60 3.71 -11.40
N GLY A 10 4.82 3.52 -11.92
CA GLY A 10 5.11 3.64 -13.35
C GLY A 10 4.34 2.65 -14.22
N LEU A 11 4.13 1.41 -13.75
CA LEU A 11 3.31 0.42 -14.46
C LEU A 11 1.83 0.78 -14.45
N VAL A 12 1.36 1.37 -13.35
CA VAL A 12 -0.06 1.63 -13.12
C VAL A 12 -0.54 2.89 -13.84
N THR A 13 0.29 3.94 -13.89
CA THR A 13 0.01 5.20 -14.60
C THR A 13 -0.02 5.06 -16.13
N SER A 14 0.56 3.97 -16.66
CA SER A 14 0.51 3.64 -18.09
C SER A 14 -0.81 2.99 -18.56
N GLN A 15 -1.77 2.77 -17.65
CA GLN A 15 -3.00 2.03 -17.96
C GLN A 15 -4.21 2.93 -18.30
N ARG A 16 -5.15 2.35 -19.04
CA ARG A 16 -6.33 3.02 -19.63
C ARG A 16 -7.28 3.62 -18.56
N SER A 17 -7.88 4.76 -18.91
CA SER A 17 -8.70 5.65 -18.06
C SER A 17 -9.94 5.03 -17.36
N TYR A 18 -10.35 3.82 -17.71
CA TYR A 18 -11.54 3.16 -17.14
C TYR A 18 -11.20 2.09 -16.09
N ARG A 19 -9.93 1.90 -15.74
CA ARG A 19 -9.50 0.97 -14.69
C ARG A 19 -9.23 1.73 -13.39
N ARG A 20 -9.59 1.12 -12.26
CA ARG A 20 -9.23 1.58 -10.90
C ARG A 20 -8.11 0.69 -10.39
N PRO A 21 -6.85 1.01 -10.69
CA PRO A 21 -5.75 0.15 -10.28
C PRO A 21 -5.49 0.27 -8.78
N VAL A 22 -4.87 -0.78 -8.24
CA VAL A 22 -4.57 -0.94 -6.82
C VAL A 22 -3.14 -1.43 -6.69
N ILE A 23 -2.40 -0.90 -5.72
CA ILE A 23 -1.07 -1.38 -5.35
C ILE A 23 -1.20 -2.13 -4.02
N VAL A 24 -0.76 -3.39 -3.99
CA VAL A 24 -0.72 -4.18 -2.76
C VAL A 24 0.72 -4.28 -2.27
N LEU A 25 0.97 -3.75 -1.07
CA LEU A 25 2.26 -3.78 -0.38
C LEU A 25 2.19 -4.80 0.74
N ALA A 26 2.79 -5.97 0.53
CA ALA A 26 3.02 -6.96 1.59
C ALA A 26 4.44 -6.77 2.15
N ALA A 27 4.56 -6.55 3.46
CA ALA A 27 5.85 -6.27 4.09
C ALA A 27 6.00 -7.01 5.42
N ALA A 28 7.10 -7.73 5.57
CA ALA A 28 7.52 -8.39 6.81
C ALA A 28 8.80 -7.76 7.42
N ALA A 29 9.37 -6.75 6.76
CA ALA A 29 10.54 -6.02 7.21
C ALA A 29 10.59 -4.64 6.54
N TYR A 30 11.11 -3.64 7.25
CA TYR A 30 11.38 -2.30 6.73
C TYR A 30 12.87 -2.10 6.55
N ASN A 31 13.25 -1.44 5.47
CA ASN A 31 14.55 -0.81 5.41
C ASN A 31 14.39 0.56 4.76
N GLU A 32 14.65 1.61 5.54
CA GLU A 32 14.69 3.00 5.07
C GLU A 32 15.93 3.31 4.24
N ALA A 33 16.98 2.49 4.35
CA ALA A 33 18.22 2.69 3.63
C ALA A 33 17.95 2.63 2.12
N GLY A 34 18.12 3.77 1.45
CA GLY A 34 18.18 3.87 0.01
C GLY A 34 16.99 4.53 -0.70
N PHE A 35 15.95 5.02 0.00
CA PHE A 35 14.85 5.72 -0.68
C PHE A 35 14.52 7.08 -0.07
N LYS A 36 14.84 8.12 -0.83
CA LYS A 36 14.46 9.51 -0.58
C LYS A 36 12.97 9.65 -0.95
N ASP A 37 12.12 9.82 0.06
CA ASP A 37 10.68 10.18 -0.01
C ASP A 37 9.67 9.12 -0.51
N VAL A 38 9.67 7.91 0.07
CA VAL A 38 8.57 6.93 -0.12
C VAL A 38 7.19 7.52 0.19
N ASN A 39 7.11 8.40 1.18
CA ASN A 39 5.86 9.06 1.56
C ASN A 39 5.36 9.99 0.46
N ALA A 40 6.24 10.74 -0.23
CA ALA A 40 5.83 11.61 -1.33
C ALA A 40 5.28 10.79 -2.50
N THR A 41 5.96 9.69 -2.87
CA THR A 41 5.46 8.75 -3.87
C THR A 41 4.08 8.21 -3.49
N ALA A 42 3.91 7.75 -2.25
CA ALA A 42 2.63 7.22 -1.79
C ALA A 42 1.51 8.26 -1.85
N THR A 43 1.81 9.52 -1.53
CA THR A 43 0.88 10.65 -1.69
C THR A 43 0.47 10.84 -3.15
N SER A 44 1.42 10.94 -4.08
CA SER A 44 1.11 11.11 -5.51
C SER A 44 0.29 9.95 -6.09
N ILE A 45 0.60 8.70 -5.71
CA ILE A 45 -0.20 7.53 -6.08
C ILE A 45 -1.66 7.69 -5.63
N LYS A 46 -1.86 8.12 -4.37
CA LYS A 46 -3.21 8.30 -3.80
C LYS A 46 -3.97 9.44 -4.47
N GLU A 47 -3.27 10.53 -4.82
CA GLU A 47 -3.84 11.67 -5.56
C GLU A 47 -4.29 11.29 -6.97
N ASP A 48 -3.59 10.37 -7.62
CA ASP A 48 -3.99 9.78 -8.92
C ASP A 48 -5.18 8.80 -8.82
N GLY A 49 -5.80 8.68 -7.64
CA GLY A 49 -6.97 7.83 -7.39
C GLY A 49 -6.63 6.34 -7.25
N ILE A 50 -5.35 5.99 -7.19
CA ILE A 50 -4.86 4.61 -7.01
C ILE A 50 -4.91 4.28 -5.52
N LYS A 51 -5.52 3.14 -5.17
CA LYS A 51 -5.52 2.67 -3.77
C LYS A 51 -4.24 1.94 -3.44
N ILE A 52 -3.63 2.26 -2.30
CA ILE A 52 -2.51 1.51 -1.72
C ILE A 52 -3.06 0.65 -0.59
N VAL A 53 -3.06 -0.66 -0.78
CA VAL A 53 -3.39 -1.66 0.23
C VAL A 53 -2.09 -2.12 0.89
N VAL A 54 -2.04 -2.08 2.22
CA VAL A 54 -0.87 -2.51 2.99
C VAL A 54 -1.22 -3.71 3.83
N LEU A 55 -0.42 -4.77 3.70
CA LEU A 55 -0.46 -5.99 4.49
C LEU A 55 0.81 -6.03 5.34
N ASN A 56 0.70 -5.69 6.62
CA ASN A 56 1.81 -5.69 7.56
C ASN A 56 1.96 -7.06 8.24
N TYR A 57 3.06 -7.74 7.96
CA TYR A 57 3.45 -9.03 8.56
C TYR A 57 4.46 -8.87 9.72
N ALA A 58 4.73 -7.64 10.15
CA ALA A 58 5.69 -7.29 11.19
C ALA A 58 5.06 -6.37 12.25
N GLU A 59 3.91 -6.79 12.77
CA GLU A 59 3.12 -6.05 13.76
C GLU A 59 3.87 -5.73 15.07
N ASN A 60 4.94 -6.47 15.37
CA ASN A 60 5.77 -6.27 16.56
C ASN A 60 6.79 -5.12 16.42
N ASP A 61 6.98 -4.58 15.22
CA ASP A 61 7.88 -3.45 14.97
C ASP A 61 7.07 -2.16 14.84
N ILE A 62 7.13 -1.32 15.87
CA ILE A 62 6.38 -0.06 15.96
C ILE A 62 6.82 0.93 14.88
N VAL A 63 8.11 0.99 14.56
CA VAL A 63 8.67 1.94 13.58
C VAL A 63 8.18 1.56 12.18
N LEU A 64 8.31 0.28 11.82
CA LEU A 64 7.80 -0.26 10.56
C LEU A 64 6.29 -0.13 10.46
N THR A 65 5.56 -0.42 11.53
CA THR A 65 4.10 -0.31 11.57
C THR A 65 3.64 1.12 11.27
N ASN A 66 4.26 2.12 11.89
CA ASN A 66 3.92 3.52 11.65
C ASN A 66 4.27 3.95 10.22
N ALA A 67 5.44 3.56 9.72
CA ALA A 67 5.84 3.86 8.34
C ALA A 67 4.86 3.24 7.32
N LEU A 68 4.57 1.94 7.44
CA LEU A 68 3.63 1.22 6.58
C LEU A 68 2.22 1.79 6.62
N LYS A 69 1.73 2.14 7.81
CA LYS A 69 0.41 2.73 7.98
C LYS A 69 0.29 4.07 7.25
N GLY A 70 1.35 4.87 7.21
CA GLY A 70 1.38 6.14 6.46
C GLY A 70 1.28 5.95 4.93
N LEU A 71 1.73 4.81 4.41
CA LEU A 71 1.67 4.51 2.97
C LEU A 71 0.27 4.07 2.51
N ALA A 72 -0.48 3.41 3.38
CA ALA A 72 -1.80 2.90 3.05
C ALA A 72 -2.78 4.03 2.66
N SER A 73 -3.72 3.70 1.78
CA SER A 73 -4.94 4.48 1.64
C SER A 73 -5.81 4.30 2.88
N GLU A 74 -6.63 5.31 3.19
CA GLU A 74 -7.55 5.26 4.33
C GLU A 74 -8.44 4.01 4.25
N GLY A 75 -8.49 3.23 5.34
CA GLY A 75 -9.25 1.98 5.42
C GLY A 75 -8.57 0.75 4.79
N TYR A 76 -7.39 0.89 4.20
CA TYR A 76 -6.69 -0.19 3.48
C TYR A 76 -5.39 -0.65 4.15
N TYR A 77 -5.32 -0.54 5.48
CA TYR A 77 -4.21 -1.04 6.27
C TYR A 77 -4.66 -2.29 7.05
N TYR A 78 -3.96 -3.39 6.83
CA TYR A 78 -4.27 -4.68 7.42
C TYR A 78 -3.02 -5.28 8.07
N ILE A 79 -3.20 -6.04 9.15
CA ILE A 79 -2.13 -6.71 9.89
C ILE A 79 -2.30 -8.22 9.77
N SER A 80 -1.20 -8.96 9.78
CA SER A 80 -1.20 -10.42 9.56
C SER A 80 -1.95 -11.23 10.61
N SER A 81 -2.18 -10.67 11.80
CA SER A 81 -2.98 -11.30 12.86
C SER A 81 -4.50 -11.19 12.63
N GLN A 82 -4.96 -10.50 11.58
CA GLN A 82 -6.37 -10.49 11.23
C GLN A 82 -6.80 -11.83 10.60
N ASP A 83 -7.82 -12.43 11.20
CA ASP A 83 -8.54 -13.55 10.59
C ASP A 83 -9.11 -13.13 9.22
N ASP A 84 -9.00 -14.01 8.22
CA ASP A 84 -9.53 -13.83 6.86
C ASP A 84 -9.08 -12.54 6.14
N LEU A 85 -7.76 -12.27 6.18
CA LEU A 85 -7.11 -11.14 5.50
C LEU A 85 -7.55 -10.97 4.02
N ILE A 86 -7.65 -12.08 3.27
CA ILE A 86 -8.05 -12.07 1.86
C ILE A 86 -9.49 -11.55 1.71
N SER A 87 -10.42 -12.01 2.55
CA SER A 87 -11.81 -11.58 2.53
C SER A 87 -11.94 -10.11 2.89
N SER A 88 -11.16 -9.64 3.85
CA SER A 88 -11.14 -8.24 4.30
C SER A 88 -10.61 -7.29 3.22
N VAL A 89 -9.54 -7.68 2.51
CA VAL A 89 -9.00 -6.94 1.35
C VAL A 89 -10.01 -6.93 0.20
N ALA A 90 -10.60 -8.09 -0.14
CA ALA A 90 -11.58 -8.19 -1.21
C ALA A 90 -12.83 -7.33 -0.93
N TYR A 91 -13.33 -7.34 0.32
CA TYR A 91 -14.43 -6.50 0.75
C TYR A 91 -14.09 -5.01 0.59
N GLY A 92 -12.94 -4.58 1.10
CA GLY A 92 -12.50 -3.17 1.00
C GLY A 92 -12.38 -2.70 -0.45
N LEU A 93 -11.92 -3.55 -1.37
CA LEU A 93 -11.74 -3.19 -2.78
C LEU A 93 -13.04 -3.18 -3.58
N THR A 94 -14.03 -4.00 -3.21
CA THR A 94 -15.30 -4.12 -3.96
C THR A 94 -16.40 -3.20 -3.45
N GLN A 95 -16.34 -2.79 -2.18
CA GLN A 95 -17.36 -1.93 -1.54
C GLN A 95 -16.99 -0.45 -1.52
N SER A 96 -15.83 -0.07 -2.07
CA SER A 96 -15.40 1.33 -2.11
C SER A 96 -16.32 2.14 -3.02
N LYS A 97 -17.23 2.87 -2.37
CA LYS A 97 -18.12 3.90 -2.95
C LYS A 97 -17.33 4.95 -3.74
#